data_AF-A0A8J6PC49-F1
#
_entry.id   AF-A0A8J6PC49-F1
#
_cell.length_a   1.000
_cell.length_b   1.000
_cell.length_c   1.000
_cell.angle_alpha   90.00
_cell.angle_beta   90.00
_cell.angle_gamma   90.00
#
_symmetry.space_group_name_H-M   'P 1'
#
loop_
_entity.id
_entity.type
_entity.pdbx_description
1 polymer ?
#
loop_
_entity_poly.entity_id
_entity_poly.type
_entity_poly.pdbx_seq_one_letter_code
_entity_poly.pdbx_strand_id
1 'polypeptide(L)'
;MRHTDSPSEDGNDDRRWRADEPTRRIWPWITAALAPLVLVGIAIVTSIEDAPSAAGFQLGPESSSAATRTAFAPIAERLPATDVGLLVSDGTMEFVVAGADLAQSRGRVPDLGGVPLVVHVSVRNPTDQPQGFDPALQKLIDTQGRAYRPNESAAIALRPVTGRYQRVEARAAVAAELVFIVPVDAVPAAVELRASEATGGAVLRLGGSGR
;
A
#
# COMPACT_ATOMS: atom_id res chain seq x y z
N MET A 1 -42.72 14.96 72.35
CA MET A 1 -42.98 15.85 71.20
C MET A 1 -42.27 15.27 69.97
N ARG A 2 -43.03 14.76 68.98
CA ARG A 2 -43.27 15.32 67.62
C ARG A 2 -42.01 15.35 66.73
N HIS A 3 -41.92 14.48 65.73
CA HIS A 3 -42.48 14.55 64.35
C HIS A 3 -41.64 15.43 63.40
N THR A 4 -41.08 14.74 62.38
CA THR A 4 -40.90 15.11 60.95
C THR A 4 -40.11 16.36 60.56
N ASP A 5 -39.16 16.21 59.62
CA ASP A 5 -39.29 16.63 58.20
C ASP A 5 -37.89 16.67 57.53
N SER A 6 -37.79 16.18 56.30
CA SER A 6 -36.93 16.74 55.23
C SER A 6 -37.87 17.49 54.26
N PRO A 7 -37.45 18.33 53.29
CA PRO A 7 -36.16 18.94 52.94
C PRO A 7 -36.26 20.47 52.67
N SER A 8 -35.18 21.15 52.26
CA SER A 8 -35.27 22.41 51.47
C SER A 8 -33.98 22.68 50.67
N GLU A 9 -34.09 22.51 49.36
CA GLU A 9 -33.27 23.17 48.34
C GLU A 9 -33.41 24.70 48.47
N ASP A 10 -32.29 25.44 48.42
CA ASP A 10 -32.22 26.69 47.65
C ASP A 10 -30.79 27.26 47.59
N GLY A 11 -30.40 27.75 46.41
CA GLY A 11 -29.22 28.61 46.19
C GLY A 11 -28.09 27.94 45.40
N ASN A 12 -28.23 27.77 44.08
CA ASN A 12 -27.79 28.78 43.09
C ASN A 12 -26.30 29.12 43.20
N ASP A 13 -25.45 28.23 42.67
CA ASP A 13 -24.11 28.57 42.19
C ASP A 13 -23.97 28.11 40.73
N ASP A 14 -24.87 28.65 39.92
CA ASP A 14 -24.74 28.73 38.48
C ASP A 14 -23.82 29.92 38.14
N ARG A 15 -22.96 29.71 37.12
CA ARG A 15 -21.93 30.62 36.56
C ARG A 15 -20.59 30.46 37.26
N ARG A 16 -19.63 29.74 36.70
CA ARG A 16 -18.91 30.00 35.44
C ARG A 16 -18.11 28.70 35.21
N TRP A 17 -18.33 27.88 34.17
CA TRP A 17 -17.56 27.88 32.93
C TRP A 17 -18.28 26.98 31.90
N ARG A 18 -19.18 27.56 31.11
CA ARG A 18 -19.49 27.04 29.76
C ARG A 18 -19.09 28.12 28.77
N ALA A 19 -18.12 27.79 27.93
CA ALA A 19 -17.72 28.43 26.68
C ALA A 19 -16.40 27.74 26.27
N ASP A 20 -16.20 27.06 25.15
CA ASP A 20 -16.99 26.87 23.93
C ASP A 20 -16.50 25.58 23.25
N GLU A 21 -17.41 24.73 22.78
CA GLU A 21 -17.11 23.70 21.79
C GLU A 21 -16.83 24.40 20.44
N PRO A 22 -15.70 24.13 19.75
CA PRO A 22 -15.56 24.58 18.38
C PRO A 22 -16.35 23.66 17.44
N THR A 23 -17.67 23.82 17.37
CA THR A 23 -18.43 23.45 16.17
C THR A 23 -18.08 24.42 15.05
N ARG A 24 -17.04 24.14 14.27
CA ARG A 24 -16.81 24.85 13.00
C ARG A 24 -17.39 24.08 11.82
N ARG A 25 -18.67 24.36 11.63
CA ARG A 25 -19.40 24.50 10.36
C ARG A 25 -18.56 24.28 9.10
N ILE A 26 -18.88 23.21 8.39
CA ILE A 26 -18.69 23.04 6.95
C ILE A 26 -19.43 24.16 6.21
N TRP A 27 -18.70 25.01 5.47
CA TRP A 27 -19.28 25.95 4.50
C TRP A 27 -18.65 25.72 3.10
N PRO A 28 -19.44 25.59 2.01
CA PRO A 28 -19.06 24.89 0.79
C PRO A 28 -18.59 25.83 -0.34
N TRP A 29 -17.54 26.63 -0.12
CA TRP A 29 -17.15 27.72 -1.03
C TRP A 29 -15.72 27.61 -1.59
N ILE A 30 -15.27 26.40 -1.95
CA ILE A 30 -14.05 26.24 -2.77
C ILE A 30 -14.37 25.36 -3.99
N THR A 31 -15.25 25.90 -4.83
CA THR A 31 -15.36 25.55 -6.25
C THR A 31 -15.36 26.85 -7.03
N ALA A 32 -14.63 26.87 -8.14
CA ALA A 32 -14.56 27.90 -9.18
C ALA A 32 -13.53 29.03 -8.96
N ALA A 33 -12.36 28.89 -9.61
CA ALA A 33 -11.84 29.84 -10.60
C ALA A 33 -10.34 29.62 -10.86
N LEU A 34 -9.96 28.98 -11.98
CA LEU A 34 -8.77 29.36 -12.75
C LEU A 34 -8.70 28.64 -14.12
N ALA A 35 -9.57 29.08 -15.02
CA ALA A 35 -9.38 29.24 -16.46
C ALA A 35 -10.28 30.44 -16.84
N PRO A 36 -9.98 31.33 -17.81
CA PRO A 36 -9.10 31.17 -19.00
C PRO A 36 -8.26 32.43 -19.38
N LEU A 37 -7.22 32.28 -20.23
CA LEU A 37 -6.65 33.27 -21.19
C LEU A 37 -5.37 32.63 -21.77
N VAL A 38 -5.04 32.58 -23.06
CA VAL A 38 -5.12 33.60 -24.11
C VAL A 38 -5.26 32.89 -25.47
N LEU A 39 -6.21 33.37 -26.24
CA LEU A 39 -6.43 33.09 -27.65
C LEU A 39 -5.84 34.29 -28.43
N VAL A 40 -4.69 34.13 -29.07
CA VAL A 40 -4.15 34.97 -30.16
C VAL A 40 -3.17 34.04 -30.92
N GLY A 41 -3.19 33.82 -32.22
CA GLY A 41 -3.85 34.52 -33.31
C GLY A 41 -2.82 34.70 -34.45
N ILE A 42 -3.29 34.39 -35.67
CA ILE A 42 -2.83 34.92 -36.97
C ILE A 42 -1.93 34.01 -37.81
N ALA A 43 -2.51 33.72 -38.98
CA ALA A 43 -2.03 33.02 -40.15
C ALA A 43 -0.83 33.69 -40.83
N ILE A 44 0.00 32.85 -41.45
CA ILE A 44 0.77 33.21 -42.64
C ILE A 44 0.43 32.19 -43.71
N VAL A 45 -0.18 32.67 -44.80
CA VAL A 45 -0.36 31.93 -46.05
C VAL A 45 0.75 32.37 -46.99
N THR A 46 1.46 31.43 -47.62
CA THR A 46 2.04 31.58 -48.97
C THR A 46 2.27 30.19 -49.57
N SER A 47 1.62 29.95 -50.71
CA SER A 47 1.69 28.78 -51.60
C SER A 47 3.10 28.49 -52.12
N ILE A 48 3.41 27.22 -52.45
CA ILE A 48 3.96 26.74 -53.74
C ILE A 48 3.64 25.23 -53.86
N GLU A 49 3.16 24.81 -55.03
CA GLU A 49 2.86 23.43 -55.46
C GLU A 49 4.14 22.69 -55.91
N ASP A 50 4.28 21.41 -55.54
CA ASP A 50 4.77 20.31 -56.42
C ASP A 50 4.55 18.95 -55.70
N ALA A 51 4.03 17.96 -56.42
CA ALA A 51 3.95 16.55 -56.03
C ALA A 51 4.96 15.75 -56.89
N PRO A 52 5.29 14.45 -56.67
CA PRO A 52 4.62 13.45 -55.84
C PRO A 52 5.55 12.44 -55.11
N SER A 53 4.93 11.44 -54.47
CA SER A 53 5.47 10.12 -54.05
C SER A 53 5.89 9.98 -52.59
N ALA A 54 5.10 9.24 -51.79
CA ALA A 54 5.33 7.83 -51.53
C ALA A 54 4.54 7.33 -50.31
N ALA A 55 4.03 6.10 -50.43
CA ALA A 55 3.60 5.19 -49.38
C ALA A 55 2.40 5.61 -48.50
N GLY A 56 1.23 5.05 -48.84
CA GLY A 56 0.11 4.97 -47.94
C GLY A 56 0.40 4.07 -46.74
N PHE A 57 0.00 4.51 -45.56
CA PHE A 57 -0.13 3.65 -44.38
C PHE A 57 -1.60 3.67 -43.93
N GLN A 58 -2.26 2.53 -44.15
CA GLN A 58 -3.59 2.22 -43.67
C GLN A 58 -3.58 2.11 -42.13
N LEU A 59 -4.42 2.87 -41.46
CA LEU A 59 -4.71 2.72 -40.03
C LEU A 59 -5.83 1.68 -39.87
N GLY A 60 -5.45 0.43 -39.62
CA GLY A 60 -6.29 -0.63 -39.06
C GLY A 60 -6.07 -0.76 -37.54
N PRO A 61 -7.02 -1.41 -36.83
CA PRO A 61 -7.47 -0.96 -35.52
C PRO A 61 -6.57 -1.34 -34.34
N GLU A 62 -6.81 -0.60 -33.27
CA GLU A 62 -6.19 -0.63 -31.96
C GLU A 62 -5.84 -2.05 -31.47
N SER A 63 -4.54 -2.32 -31.47
CA SER A 63 -3.96 -3.47 -30.79
C SER A 63 -4.05 -3.21 -29.29
N SER A 64 -5.03 -3.85 -28.66
CA SER A 64 -5.24 -3.91 -27.23
C SER A 64 -3.92 -4.32 -26.55
N SER A 65 -3.32 -3.37 -25.83
CA SER A 65 -2.11 -3.60 -25.04
C SER A 65 -2.42 -4.63 -23.97
N ALA A 66 -1.99 -5.86 -24.22
CA ALA A 66 -2.08 -6.95 -23.27
C ALA A 66 -1.31 -6.57 -22.01
N ALA A 67 -2.04 -6.36 -20.91
CA ALA A 67 -1.47 -6.26 -19.58
C ALA A 67 -0.57 -7.48 -19.34
N THR A 68 0.73 -7.22 -19.21
CA THR A 68 1.73 -8.20 -18.81
C THR A 68 1.34 -8.76 -17.45
N ARG A 69 0.63 -9.89 -17.42
CA ARG A 69 0.55 -10.74 -16.22
C ARG A 69 1.95 -11.29 -15.98
N THR A 70 2.72 -10.63 -15.14
CA THR A 70 3.86 -11.26 -14.48
C THR A 70 3.29 -12.35 -13.55
N ALA A 71 3.05 -13.53 -14.12
CA ALA A 71 2.81 -14.75 -13.37
C ALA A 71 4.15 -15.18 -12.76
N PHE A 72 4.21 -15.22 -11.43
CA PHE A 72 5.40 -15.65 -10.71
C PHE A 72 5.59 -17.17 -10.91
N ALA A 73 6.62 -17.56 -11.63
CA ALA A 73 7.05 -18.96 -11.70
C ALA A 73 7.60 -19.40 -10.32
N PRO A 74 7.32 -20.62 -9.83
CA PRO A 74 7.80 -21.06 -8.52
C PRO A 74 9.23 -21.61 -8.64
N ILE A 75 10.15 -21.13 -7.81
CA ILE A 75 11.44 -21.81 -7.57
C ILE A 75 11.99 -21.54 -6.17
N ALA A 76 12.47 -22.64 -5.56
CA ALA A 76 13.23 -22.82 -4.32
C ALA A 76 12.48 -22.66 -2.97
N GLU A 77 12.73 -23.63 -2.09
CA GLU A 77 12.22 -23.86 -0.72
C GLU A 77 11.26 -22.79 -0.13
N ARG A 78 9.99 -22.86 -0.56
CA ARG A 78 8.90 -22.11 0.07
C ARG A 78 8.59 -22.66 1.44
N LEU A 79 8.51 -21.78 2.42
CA LEU A 79 7.85 -22.09 3.68
C LEU A 79 6.37 -22.36 3.39
N PRO A 80 5.82 -23.51 3.83
CA PRO A 80 4.40 -23.79 3.67
C PRO A 80 3.62 -22.79 4.49
N ALA A 81 2.62 -22.14 3.89
CA ALA A 81 1.83 -21.17 4.60
C ALA A 81 0.33 -21.36 4.43
N THR A 82 -0.37 -21.29 5.56
CA THR A 82 -1.78 -21.66 5.69
C THR A 82 -2.66 -20.73 4.86
N ASP A 83 -2.31 -19.44 4.83
CA ASP A 83 -3.07 -18.41 4.12
C ASP A 83 -2.40 -17.99 2.80
N VAL A 84 -1.45 -18.79 2.27
CA VAL A 84 -0.87 -18.51 0.95
C VAL A 84 -1.95 -18.59 -0.13
N GLY A 85 -1.99 -17.56 -0.97
CA GLY A 85 -2.99 -17.40 -2.02
C GLY A 85 -4.30 -16.79 -1.54
N LEU A 86 -4.49 -16.56 -0.23
CA LEU A 86 -5.67 -15.88 0.29
C LEU A 86 -5.62 -14.39 -0.09
N LEU A 87 -6.71 -13.91 -0.68
CA LEU A 87 -6.93 -12.48 -0.92
C LEU A 87 -7.46 -11.84 0.36
N VAL A 88 -6.79 -10.81 0.83
CA VAL A 88 -7.25 -9.98 1.95
C VAL A 88 -7.27 -8.51 1.56
N SER A 89 -8.05 -7.70 2.26
CA SER A 89 -8.12 -6.26 2.06
C SER A 89 -7.75 -5.52 3.33
N ASP A 90 -7.04 -4.40 3.18
CA ASP A 90 -6.84 -3.42 4.24
C ASP A 90 -7.00 -2.02 3.63
N GLY A 91 -7.91 -1.21 4.19
CA GLY A 91 -8.29 0.07 3.59
C GLY A 91 -8.74 -0.08 2.14
N THR A 92 -8.03 0.59 1.22
CA THR A 92 -8.33 0.58 -0.22
C THR A 92 -7.46 -0.38 -1.03
N MET A 93 -6.54 -1.13 -0.40
CA MET A 93 -5.68 -2.08 -1.10
C MET A 93 -6.07 -3.52 -0.80
N GLU A 94 -5.73 -4.40 -1.74
CA GLU A 94 -5.87 -5.84 -1.60
C GLU A 94 -4.50 -6.51 -1.70
N PHE A 95 -4.33 -7.59 -0.95
CA PHE A 95 -3.06 -8.29 -0.84
C PHE A 95 -3.25 -9.79 -1.01
N VAL A 96 -2.27 -10.43 -1.65
CA VAL A 96 -2.13 -11.88 -1.72
C VAL A 96 -0.71 -12.25 -1.35
N VAL A 97 -0.53 -13.07 -0.32
CA VAL A 97 0.78 -13.63 0.01
C VAL A 97 1.02 -14.87 -0.84
N ALA A 98 2.10 -14.87 -1.64
CA ALA A 98 2.46 -15.99 -2.50
C ALA A 98 3.38 -17.01 -1.80
N GLY A 99 4.01 -16.62 -0.70
CA GLY A 99 4.91 -17.46 0.09
C GLY A 99 6.02 -16.66 0.77
N ALA A 100 6.88 -17.37 1.49
CA ALA A 100 8.08 -16.81 2.10
C ALA A 100 9.25 -17.78 1.98
N ASP A 101 10.44 -17.25 1.68
CA ASP A 101 11.67 -18.03 1.49
C ASP A 101 12.82 -17.44 2.31
N LEU A 102 13.74 -18.28 2.78
CA LEU A 102 15.02 -17.80 3.32
C LEU A 102 15.92 -17.38 2.15
N ALA A 103 16.49 -16.17 2.17
CA ALA A 103 17.32 -15.70 1.06
C ALA A 103 18.62 -16.48 0.89
N GLN A 104 19.05 -17.22 1.92
CA GLN A 104 20.20 -18.14 1.86
C GLN A 104 20.01 -19.26 0.83
N SER A 105 18.76 -19.61 0.49
CA SER A 105 18.45 -20.55 -0.59
C SER A 105 18.80 -20.01 -2.00
N ARG A 106 19.10 -18.71 -2.11
CA ARG A 106 19.34 -18.00 -3.38
C ARG A 106 20.83 -17.76 -3.70
N GLY A 107 21.74 -18.30 -2.89
CA GLY A 107 23.20 -18.18 -3.08
C GLY A 107 23.89 -17.41 -1.95
N ARG A 108 25.09 -16.86 -2.22
CA ARG A 108 25.86 -16.12 -1.21
C ARG A 108 25.19 -14.78 -0.90
N VAL A 109 24.66 -14.65 0.31
CA VAL A 109 24.07 -13.40 0.82
C VAL A 109 25.14 -12.63 1.61
N PRO A 110 25.25 -11.29 1.50
CA PRO A 110 26.08 -10.49 2.40
C PRO A 110 25.71 -10.72 3.87
N ASP A 111 26.64 -10.44 4.79
CA ASP A 111 26.32 -10.40 6.22
C ASP A 111 25.43 -9.18 6.49
N LEU A 112 24.20 -9.47 6.93
CA LEU A 112 23.17 -8.48 7.20
C LEU A 112 22.83 -8.39 8.69
N GLY A 113 23.63 -9.02 9.57
CA GLY A 113 23.40 -9.05 11.01
C GLY A 113 22.26 -9.98 11.45
N GLY A 114 21.87 -10.92 10.60
CA GLY A 114 20.82 -11.90 10.85
C GLY A 114 20.50 -12.73 9.62
N VAL A 115 19.40 -13.49 9.69
CA VAL A 115 18.91 -14.33 8.60
C VAL A 115 17.92 -13.53 7.75
N PRO A 116 18.19 -13.34 6.45
CA PRO A 116 17.27 -12.67 5.54
C PRO A 116 16.11 -13.60 5.15
N LEU A 117 14.89 -13.16 5.44
CA LEU A 117 13.63 -13.78 5.02
C LEU A 117 12.94 -12.89 3.98
N VAL A 118 12.50 -13.47 2.87
CA VAL A 118 11.78 -12.75 1.80
C VAL A 118 10.34 -13.21 1.77
N VAL A 119 9.39 -12.29 1.97
CA VAL A 119 7.95 -12.55 1.80
C VAL A 119 7.51 -11.99 0.46
N HIS A 120 6.84 -12.83 -0.34
CA HIS A 120 6.33 -12.46 -1.66
C HIS A 120 4.87 -12.05 -1.56
N VAL A 121 4.58 -10.82 -1.97
CA VAL A 121 3.23 -10.25 -1.87
C VAL A 121 2.82 -9.69 -3.22
N SER A 122 1.61 -10.03 -3.69
CA SER A 122 0.93 -9.27 -4.73
C SER A 122 0.10 -8.17 -4.07
N VAL A 123 0.36 -6.92 -4.46
CA VAL A 123 -0.36 -5.75 -3.98
C VAL A 123 -1.24 -5.25 -5.11
N ARG A 124 -2.55 -5.22 -4.90
CA ARG A 124 -3.53 -4.76 -5.89
C ARG A 124 -4.17 -3.45 -5.44
N ASN A 125 -4.24 -2.51 -6.37
CA ASN A 125 -5.01 -1.28 -6.24
C ASN A 125 -6.33 -1.44 -7.01
N PRO A 126 -7.44 -1.74 -6.33
CA PRO A 126 -8.75 -1.85 -6.95
C PRO A 126 -9.37 -0.49 -7.28
N THR A 127 -8.74 0.65 -7.00
CA THR A 127 -9.34 1.98 -7.25
C THR A 127 -9.04 2.51 -8.65
N ASP A 128 -9.71 3.60 -9.04
CA ASP A 128 -9.51 4.29 -10.32
C ASP A 128 -8.39 5.34 -10.30
N GLN A 129 -7.64 5.44 -9.20
CA GLN A 129 -6.51 6.36 -9.07
C GLN A 129 -5.25 5.61 -8.65
N PRO A 130 -4.04 6.03 -9.08
CA PRO A 130 -2.81 5.44 -8.58
C PRO A 130 -2.67 5.60 -7.06
N GLN A 131 -2.13 4.59 -6.39
CA GLN A 131 -1.92 4.59 -4.95
C GLN A 131 -0.49 4.22 -4.58
N GLY A 132 -0.06 4.68 -3.41
CA GLY A 132 1.24 4.37 -2.84
C GLY A 132 1.22 3.12 -1.98
N PHE A 133 2.13 2.19 -2.24
CA PHE A 133 2.43 1.09 -1.33
C PHE A 133 3.78 1.35 -0.65
N ASP A 134 3.77 1.43 0.68
CA ASP A 134 4.96 1.62 1.49
C ASP A 134 5.35 0.31 2.20
N PRO A 135 6.47 -0.33 1.80
CA PRO A 135 6.99 -1.51 2.48
C PRO A 135 7.30 -1.28 3.97
N ALA A 136 7.62 -0.06 4.41
CA ALA A 136 7.99 0.20 5.80
C ALA A 136 6.84 0.01 6.79
N LEU A 137 5.59 -0.02 6.30
CA LEU A 137 4.39 -0.23 7.11
C LEU A 137 4.14 -1.69 7.46
N GLN A 138 4.75 -2.61 6.73
CA GLN A 138 4.46 -4.04 6.87
C GLN A 138 5.18 -4.61 8.09
N LYS A 139 4.71 -5.75 8.61
CA LYS A 139 5.39 -6.45 9.71
C LYS A 139 5.41 -7.95 9.49
N LEU A 140 6.51 -8.57 9.90
CA LEU A 140 6.59 -10.00 10.12
C LEU A 140 6.44 -10.28 11.62
N ILE A 141 5.66 -11.29 11.97
CA ILE A 141 5.47 -11.74 13.35
C ILE A 141 5.95 -13.19 13.44
N ASP A 142 6.81 -13.48 14.42
CA ASP A 142 7.27 -14.85 14.68
C ASP A 142 6.40 -15.59 15.71
N THR A 143 6.68 -16.88 15.92
CA THR A 143 5.94 -17.71 16.89
C THR A 143 6.12 -17.29 18.36
N GLN A 144 7.12 -16.46 18.66
CA GLN A 144 7.35 -15.87 19.99
C GLN A 144 6.63 -14.51 20.14
N GLY A 145 5.97 -14.01 19.09
CA GLY A 145 5.31 -12.71 19.06
C GLY A 145 6.25 -11.54 18.81
N ARG A 146 7.51 -11.78 18.42
CA ARG A 146 8.45 -10.71 18.05
C ARG A 146 8.04 -10.16 16.68
N ALA A 147 8.05 -8.83 16.55
CA ALA A 147 7.69 -8.14 15.32
C ALA A 147 8.93 -7.55 14.63
N TYR A 148 9.02 -7.73 13.32
CA TYR A 148 10.12 -7.25 12.47
C TYR A 148 9.56 -6.38 11.36
N ARG A 149 10.25 -5.27 11.07
CA ARG A 149 9.93 -4.42 9.91
C ARG A 149 10.77 -4.85 8.70
N PRO A 150 10.30 -4.59 7.47
CA PRO A 150 11.14 -4.74 6.29
C PRO A 150 12.39 -3.89 6.39
N ASN A 151 13.50 -4.44 5.92
CA ASN A 151 14.80 -3.80 5.86
C ASN A 151 15.08 -3.39 4.41
N GLU A 152 14.92 -2.09 4.13
CA GLU A 152 15.12 -1.53 2.79
C GLU A 152 16.55 -1.76 2.29
N SER A 153 17.57 -1.59 3.14
CA SER A 153 18.98 -1.79 2.75
C SER A 153 19.26 -3.24 2.34
N ALA A 154 18.72 -4.21 3.09
CA ALA A 154 18.79 -5.63 2.75
C ALA A 154 18.01 -5.94 1.46
N ALA A 155 16.83 -5.34 1.31
CA ALA A 155 16.03 -5.49 0.10
C ALA A 155 16.78 -4.98 -1.13
N ILE A 156 17.38 -3.79 -1.06
CA ILE A 156 18.22 -3.22 -2.14
C ILE A 156 19.43 -4.11 -2.43
N ALA A 157 20.09 -4.63 -1.38
CA ALA A 157 21.26 -5.50 -1.53
C ALA A 157 20.92 -6.83 -2.24
N LEU A 158 19.72 -7.38 -2.00
CA LEU A 158 19.24 -8.61 -2.64
C LEU A 158 18.62 -8.34 -4.02
N ARG A 159 17.88 -7.24 -4.16
CA ARG A 159 17.08 -6.84 -5.32
C ARG A 159 16.92 -5.30 -5.33
N PRO A 160 17.69 -4.56 -6.15
CA PRO A 160 17.69 -3.09 -6.15
C PRO A 160 16.33 -2.42 -6.46
N VAL A 161 15.34 -3.16 -6.96
CA VAL A 161 14.11 -2.61 -7.56
C VAL A 161 12.86 -2.80 -6.69
N THR A 162 12.84 -3.76 -5.75
CA THR A 162 11.60 -4.19 -5.05
C THR A 162 11.48 -3.74 -3.59
N GLY A 163 12.57 -3.25 -2.99
CA GLY A 163 12.63 -2.85 -1.58
C GLY A 163 12.09 -1.46 -1.24
N ARG A 164 11.64 -0.70 -2.23
CA ARG A 164 11.30 0.72 -2.09
C ARG A 164 9.81 0.96 -2.10
N TYR A 165 9.40 2.18 -1.75
CA TYR A 165 8.05 2.67 -2.03
C TYR A 165 7.67 2.39 -3.49
N GLN A 166 6.47 1.84 -3.69
CA GLN A 166 5.96 1.48 -5.00
C GLN A 166 4.71 2.27 -5.31
N ARG A 167 4.61 2.78 -6.54
CA ARG A 167 3.35 3.26 -7.09
C ARG A 167 2.61 2.08 -7.70
N VAL A 168 1.38 1.87 -7.26
CA VAL A 168 0.47 0.86 -7.82
C VAL A 168 -0.57 1.60 -8.67
N GLU A 169 -0.50 1.39 -9.99
CA GLU A 169 -1.41 2.04 -10.93
C GLU A 169 -2.87 1.65 -10.68
N ALA A 170 -3.79 2.48 -11.17
CA ALA A 170 -5.23 2.24 -11.06
C ALA A 170 -5.61 0.88 -11.67
N ARG A 171 -6.47 0.13 -10.97
CA ARG A 171 -6.94 -1.22 -11.37
C ARG A 171 -5.81 -2.22 -11.70
N ALA A 172 -4.60 -2.00 -11.18
CA ALA A 172 -3.43 -2.83 -11.44
C ALA A 172 -2.92 -3.52 -10.18
N ALA A 173 -2.00 -4.48 -10.37
CA ALA A 173 -1.29 -5.15 -9.29
C ALA A 173 0.22 -5.11 -9.55
N VAL A 174 1.00 -5.06 -8.47
CA VAL A 174 2.46 -5.16 -8.48
C VAL A 174 2.92 -6.31 -7.60
N ALA A 175 4.09 -6.87 -7.93
CA ALA A 175 4.75 -7.85 -7.07
C ALA A 175 5.75 -7.13 -6.16
N ALA A 176 5.58 -7.30 -4.85
CA ALA A 176 6.47 -6.79 -3.83
C ALA A 176 7.25 -7.94 -3.17
N GLU A 177 8.52 -7.69 -2.86
CA GLU A 177 9.33 -8.56 -2.03
C GLU A 177 9.67 -7.81 -0.74
N LEU A 178 9.12 -8.28 0.38
CA LEU A 178 9.38 -7.72 1.70
C LEU A 178 10.53 -8.51 2.33
N VAL A 179 11.67 -7.86 2.52
CA VAL A 179 12.86 -8.49 3.10
C VAL A 179 12.96 -8.15 4.58
N PHE A 180 13.02 -9.16 5.43
CA PHE A 180 13.19 -9.02 6.87
C PHE A 180 14.54 -9.60 7.29
N ILE A 181 15.19 -8.98 8.26
CA ILE A 181 16.35 -9.57 8.95
C ILE A 181 15.87 -10.06 10.31
N VAL A 182 15.92 -11.37 10.51
CA VAL A 182 15.46 -12.04 11.72
C VAL A 182 16.61 -12.78 12.40
N PRO A 183 16.57 -12.99 13.72
CA PRO A 183 17.54 -13.86 14.39
C PRO A 183 17.36 -15.32 13.92
N VAL A 184 18.41 -16.13 14.06
CA VAL A 184 18.43 -17.53 13.59
C VAL A 184 17.37 -18.42 14.24
N ASP A 185 16.91 -18.05 15.43
CA ASP A 185 15.87 -18.76 16.19
C ASP A 185 14.44 -18.32 15.83
N ALA A 186 14.28 -17.32 14.95
CA ALA A 186 12.96 -16.85 14.55
C ALA A 186 12.27 -17.85 13.63
N VAL A 187 11.06 -18.25 14.03
CA VAL A 187 10.15 -19.05 13.19
C VAL A 187 9.00 -18.14 12.75
N PRO A 188 8.93 -17.76 11.46
CA PRO A 188 7.84 -16.93 10.93
C PRO A 188 6.47 -17.54 11.22
N ALA A 189 5.52 -16.73 11.68
CA ALA A 189 4.16 -17.17 11.99
C ALA A 189 3.09 -16.39 11.22
N ALA A 190 3.31 -15.10 10.99
CA ALA A 190 2.36 -14.26 10.27
C ALA A 190 3.03 -13.04 9.61
N VAL A 191 2.34 -12.44 8.66
CA VAL A 191 2.63 -11.12 8.10
C VAL A 191 1.42 -10.22 8.29
N GLU A 192 1.66 -9.01 8.78
CA GLU A 192 0.68 -7.93 8.87
C GLU A 192 0.89 -6.99 7.68
N LEU A 193 -0.14 -6.87 6.85
CA LEU A 193 -0.14 -6.05 5.64
C LEU A 193 -1.05 -4.82 5.81
N ARG A 194 -0.50 -3.64 5.58
CA ARG A 194 -1.17 -2.35 5.76
C ARG A 194 -1.12 -1.52 4.49
N ALA A 195 -2.26 -0.92 4.14
CA ALA A 195 -2.37 0.06 3.07
C ALA A 195 -1.91 1.46 3.50
N SER A 196 -2.05 1.80 4.79
CA SER A 196 -1.62 3.10 5.32
C SER A 196 -1.39 3.04 6.84
N GLU A 197 -0.81 4.07 7.43
CA GLU A 197 -0.70 4.18 8.90
C GLU A 197 -2.07 4.38 9.59
N ALA A 198 -3.11 4.75 8.85
CA ALA A 198 -4.45 4.98 9.39
C ALA A 198 -5.30 3.70 9.49
N THR A 199 -4.84 2.58 8.93
CA THR A 199 -5.57 1.32 8.89
C THR A 199 -5.04 0.31 9.91
N GLY A 200 -5.90 -0.64 10.29
CA GLY A 200 -5.57 -1.66 11.30
C GLY A 200 -4.66 -2.79 10.79
N GLY A 201 -4.59 -2.98 9.47
CA GLY A 201 -3.83 -4.06 8.84
C GLY A 201 -4.61 -5.37 8.72
N ALA A 202 -4.24 -6.15 7.71
CA ALA A 202 -4.68 -7.51 7.50
C ALA A 202 -3.56 -8.49 7.88
N VAL A 203 -3.87 -9.50 8.69
CA VAL A 203 -2.90 -10.49 9.15
C VAL A 203 -3.11 -11.80 8.41
N LEU A 204 -2.05 -12.32 7.76
CA LEU A 204 -2.04 -13.64 7.12
C LEU A 204 -1.02 -14.54 7.78
N ARG A 205 -1.37 -15.81 7.99
CA ARG A 205 -0.51 -16.81 8.61
C ARG A 205 0.49 -17.36 7.60
N LEU A 206 1.76 -17.24 7.96
CA LEU A 206 2.88 -17.91 7.34
C LEU A 206 3.11 -19.18 8.16
N GLY A 207 2.77 -20.34 7.61
CA GLY A 207 2.76 -21.59 8.36
C GLY A 207 4.13 -21.86 9.00
N GLY A 208 4.14 -22.02 10.32
CA GLY A 208 5.31 -22.51 11.03
C GLY A 208 5.38 -24.02 10.86
N SER A 209 6.57 -24.55 10.58
CA SER A 209 6.86 -25.98 10.70
C SER A 209 6.81 -26.38 12.18
N GLY A 210 5.61 -26.47 12.75
CA GLY A 210 5.35 -27.07 14.05
C GLY A 210 4.91 -28.52 13.84
N ARG A 211 5.88 -29.43 13.75
CA ARG A 211 5.69 -30.85 14.03
C ARG A 211 6.90 -31.38 14.78
#